data_AF-A0AAV6JD50-F1
#
_entry.id   AF-A0AAV6JD50-F1
#
_cell.length_a   1.000
_cell.length_b   1.000
_cell.length_c   1.000
_cell.angle_alpha   90.00
_cell.angle_beta   90.00
_cell.angle_gamma   90.00
#
_symmetry.space_group_name_H-M   'P 1'
#
loop_
_entity.id
_entity.type
_entity.pdbx_description
1 polymer ?
#
loop_
_entity_poly.entity_id
_entity_poly.type
_entity_poly.pdbx_seq_one_letter_code
_entity_poly.pdbx_strand_id
1 'polypeptide(L)'
;MEMDTMVAWSGFAFLLVIDWRLACLALLTILAWRFYYWAWVTPKRLEKLLREQGFDGNPYKFLVGDLKENSQLLKEAHSRPIGVDDNTLPRVYPIVHKSIQKYGKKNFVWLGRIPRVTILDPEYVKEVLTYYNTFQKHFAAQNPLCKLLITGLGALEGDKYHKHKKIISPALHLEKLKGMVSAFDAVYSDLIIKLKKMTESTGSVELDVFPLFETVTSDVISRTAYGSSYTEGKNIFALLKEIRDLTVVLQLRPNIPYSHYLPTWTNIRIRQVNKAIDNYLRDMINKRMNEMKGGAATKSDLLGLLLESNFQAIKQGNESAGLSMQDIINECKLFYFAGHESVGLLLVWTTVMLSRHPKWQERAREEVTAILHEALRLFPPVPDLSKITVEETKLGDLTIPAGVIIMLQTTALHRDKTIYGPDAMEFNPERFFEGSVAATKGQLAFIAFSWGSRACPGQVFALTQVKLGLAMILQHFSFELSPSYKHGPKVIFALTPQYGAPIIYHRLKK
;
A
#
# COMPACT_ATOMS: atom_id res chain seq x y z
N MET A 1 21.80 -19.63 -73.50
CA MET A 1 21.99 -18.44 -72.65
C MET A 1 20.89 -18.31 -71.58
N GLU A 2 20.29 -19.41 -71.12
CA GLU A 2 19.24 -19.40 -70.07
C GLU A 2 19.54 -20.33 -68.88
N MET A 3 20.55 -21.19 -68.96
CA MET A 3 20.87 -22.15 -67.88
C MET A 3 21.90 -21.60 -66.88
N ASP A 4 22.78 -20.70 -67.30
CA ASP A 4 23.81 -20.08 -66.44
C ASP A 4 23.26 -18.96 -65.54
N THR A 5 22.16 -18.31 -65.94
CA THR A 5 21.51 -17.28 -65.14
C THR A 5 20.70 -17.89 -63.98
N MET A 6 20.09 -19.07 -64.14
CA MET A 6 19.35 -19.73 -63.04
C MET A 6 20.25 -20.23 -61.88
N VAL A 7 21.51 -20.60 -62.16
CA VAL A 7 22.46 -21.06 -61.13
C VAL A 7 23.05 -19.87 -60.35
N ALA A 8 23.21 -18.70 -60.98
CA ALA A 8 23.68 -17.49 -60.31
C ALA A 8 22.65 -16.90 -59.32
N TRP A 9 21.36 -16.96 -59.65
CA TRP A 9 20.28 -16.49 -58.77
C TRP A 9 20.03 -17.44 -57.58
N SER A 10 20.21 -18.75 -57.76
CA SER A 10 20.10 -19.72 -56.66
C SER A 10 21.27 -19.60 -55.67
N GLY A 11 22.50 -19.33 -56.14
CA GLY A 11 23.67 -19.05 -55.29
C GLY A 11 23.57 -17.75 -54.49
N PHE A 12 23.02 -16.68 -55.06
CA PHE A 12 22.79 -15.41 -54.35
C PHE A 12 21.69 -15.52 -53.29
N ALA A 13 20.60 -16.24 -53.59
CA ALA A 13 19.59 -16.58 -52.59
C ALA A 13 20.16 -17.49 -51.49
N PHE A 14 21.06 -18.42 -51.81
CA PHE A 14 21.74 -19.27 -50.83
C PHE A 14 22.65 -18.47 -49.89
N LEU A 15 23.41 -17.50 -50.41
CA LEU A 15 24.28 -16.63 -49.62
C LEU A 15 23.49 -15.66 -48.71
N LEU A 16 22.40 -15.07 -49.20
CA LEU A 16 21.50 -14.24 -48.39
C LEU A 16 20.74 -15.04 -47.31
N VAL A 17 20.38 -16.29 -47.58
CA VAL A 17 19.73 -17.19 -46.62
C VAL A 17 20.73 -17.68 -45.55
N ILE A 18 22.00 -17.88 -45.89
CA ILE A 18 23.06 -18.21 -44.93
C ILE A 18 23.30 -17.02 -43.99
N ASP A 19 23.29 -15.79 -44.50
CA ASP A 19 23.49 -14.56 -43.74
C ASP A 19 22.37 -14.33 -42.70
N TRP A 20 21.11 -14.47 -43.10
CA TRP A 20 19.98 -14.35 -42.15
C TRP A 20 19.97 -15.45 -41.08
N ARG A 21 20.36 -16.68 -41.41
CA ARG A 21 20.44 -17.79 -40.43
C ARG A 21 21.55 -17.54 -39.41
N LEU A 22 22.71 -17.04 -39.84
CA LEU A 22 23.81 -16.67 -38.96
C LEU A 22 23.43 -15.47 -38.08
N ALA A 23 22.77 -14.45 -38.64
CA ALA A 23 22.24 -13.32 -37.89
C ALA A 23 21.18 -13.76 -36.86
N CYS A 24 20.27 -14.66 -37.22
CA CYS A 24 19.32 -15.25 -36.28
C CYS A 24 19.99 -16.06 -35.18
N LEU A 25 21.02 -16.86 -35.51
CA LEU A 25 21.78 -17.62 -34.52
C LEU A 25 22.56 -16.69 -33.57
N ALA A 26 23.19 -15.64 -34.09
CA ALA A 26 23.83 -14.60 -33.28
C ALA A 26 22.83 -13.90 -32.37
N LEU A 27 21.64 -13.54 -32.87
CA LEU A 27 20.59 -12.95 -32.05
C LEU A 27 20.10 -13.91 -30.97
N LEU A 28 19.85 -15.18 -31.30
CA LEU A 28 19.40 -16.20 -30.36
C LEU A 28 20.44 -16.47 -29.26
N THR A 29 21.73 -16.52 -29.62
CA THR A 29 22.82 -16.68 -28.64
C THR A 29 22.95 -15.46 -27.74
N ILE A 30 22.84 -14.24 -28.28
CA ILE A 30 22.81 -13.01 -27.48
C ILE A 30 21.60 -13.02 -26.53
N LEU A 31 20.41 -13.37 -27.01
CA LEU A 31 19.19 -13.43 -26.19
C LEU A 31 19.31 -14.52 -25.11
N ALA A 32 19.83 -15.69 -25.45
CA ALA A 32 20.06 -16.79 -24.51
C ALA A 32 21.10 -16.41 -23.45
N TRP A 33 22.20 -15.75 -23.84
CA TRP A 33 23.20 -15.25 -22.89
C TRP A 33 22.63 -14.16 -21.99
N ARG A 34 21.90 -13.18 -22.55
CA ARG A 34 21.23 -12.14 -21.77
C ARG A 34 20.22 -12.75 -20.79
N PHE A 35 19.47 -13.76 -21.22
CA PHE A 35 18.55 -14.48 -20.36
C PHE A 35 19.28 -15.26 -19.26
N TYR A 36 20.34 -15.99 -19.58
CA TYR A 36 21.15 -16.72 -18.60
C TYR A 36 21.79 -15.77 -17.57
N TYR A 37 22.37 -14.66 -18.04
CA TYR A 37 22.94 -13.64 -17.18
C TYR A 37 21.89 -13.05 -16.24
N TRP A 38 20.73 -12.69 -16.79
CA TRP A 38 19.59 -12.16 -16.05
C TRP A 38 18.96 -13.17 -15.07
N ALA A 39 18.83 -14.44 -15.48
CA ALA A 39 18.13 -15.47 -14.72
C ALA A 39 18.99 -16.17 -13.67
N TRP A 40 20.31 -16.26 -13.87
CA TRP A 40 21.21 -17.04 -13.02
C TRP A 40 22.40 -16.25 -12.49
N VAL A 41 23.17 -15.62 -13.38
CA VAL A 41 24.42 -14.93 -13.00
C VAL A 41 24.14 -13.75 -12.06
N THR A 42 23.19 -12.89 -12.41
CA THR A 42 22.83 -11.72 -11.59
C THR A 42 22.35 -12.12 -10.19
N PRO A 43 21.37 -13.03 -10.01
CA PRO A 43 20.98 -13.49 -8.68
C PRO A 43 22.13 -14.10 -7.88
N LYS A 44 22.97 -14.95 -8.49
CA LYS A 44 24.11 -15.56 -7.79
C LYS A 44 25.18 -14.55 -7.39
N ARG A 45 25.42 -13.53 -8.22
CA ARG A 45 26.29 -12.40 -7.87
C ARG A 45 25.73 -11.62 -6.69
N LEU A 46 24.44 -11.27 -6.70
CA LEU A 46 23.79 -10.57 -5.58
C LEU A 46 23.83 -11.42 -4.29
N GLU A 47 23.60 -12.73 -4.40
CA GLU A 47 23.72 -13.66 -3.27
C GLU A 47 25.11 -13.59 -2.64
N LYS A 48 26.17 -13.66 -3.45
CA LYS A 48 27.55 -13.57 -2.98
C LYS A 48 27.83 -12.24 -2.27
N LEU A 49 27.46 -11.12 -2.89
CA LEU A 49 27.68 -9.78 -2.33
C LEU A 49 26.94 -9.58 -1.01
N LEU A 50 25.70 -10.07 -0.89
CA LEU A 50 24.95 -9.99 0.37
C LEU A 50 25.59 -10.83 1.47
N ARG A 51 26.09 -12.03 1.16
CA ARG A 51 26.80 -12.88 2.11
C ARG A 51 28.11 -12.25 2.59
N GLU A 52 28.83 -11.55 1.73
CA GLU A 52 30.02 -10.78 2.10
C GLU A 52 29.70 -9.63 3.07
N GLN A 53 28.49 -9.08 3.03
CA GLN A 53 27.98 -8.08 3.99
C GLN A 53 27.40 -8.71 5.28
N GLY A 54 27.52 -10.03 5.45
CA GLY A 54 27.04 -10.76 6.62
C GLY A 54 25.54 -11.04 6.63
N PHE A 55 24.84 -10.87 5.49
CA PHE A 55 23.46 -11.34 5.37
C PHE A 55 23.43 -12.84 5.06
N ASP A 56 22.51 -13.56 5.68
CA ASP A 56 22.27 -14.98 5.39
C ASP A 56 20.83 -15.26 4.93
N GLY A 57 20.63 -16.34 4.21
CA GLY A 57 19.39 -16.65 3.51
C GLY A 57 19.47 -17.97 2.75
N ASN A 58 18.33 -18.44 2.29
CA ASN A 58 18.28 -19.62 1.44
C ASN A 58 19.08 -19.41 0.15
N PRO A 59 19.77 -20.44 -0.38
CA PRO A 59 20.41 -20.34 -1.68
C PRO A 59 19.40 -20.05 -2.79
N TYR A 60 19.80 -19.25 -3.78
CA TYR A 60 18.92 -18.90 -4.90
C TYR A 60 18.46 -20.15 -5.68
N LYS A 61 17.14 -20.26 -5.88
CA LYS A 61 16.47 -21.29 -6.72
C LYS A 61 16.01 -20.65 -8.04
N PHE A 62 16.34 -21.26 -9.17
CA PHE A 62 16.14 -20.70 -10.52
C PHE A 62 14.72 -20.15 -10.72
N LEU A 63 14.63 -18.86 -11.10
CA LEU A 63 13.45 -18.01 -11.33
C LEU A 63 12.45 -17.84 -10.18
N VAL A 64 12.34 -18.81 -9.28
CA VAL A 64 11.26 -18.90 -8.29
C VAL A 64 11.73 -18.46 -6.90
N GLY A 65 12.99 -18.71 -6.54
CA GLY A 65 13.49 -18.42 -5.20
C GLY A 65 12.68 -19.17 -4.13
N ASP A 66 12.22 -18.45 -3.10
CA ASP A 66 11.42 -18.97 -2.00
C ASP A 66 9.90 -18.86 -2.25
N LEU A 67 9.45 -18.47 -3.44
CA LEU A 67 8.02 -18.26 -3.73
C LEU A 67 7.14 -19.50 -3.42
N LYS A 68 7.61 -20.71 -3.77
CA LYS A 68 6.86 -21.96 -3.52
C LYS A 68 6.72 -22.23 -2.02
N GLU A 69 7.80 -22.07 -1.27
CA GLU A 69 7.82 -22.24 0.18
C GLU A 69 6.95 -21.18 0.87
N ASN A 70 7.09 -19.91 0.47
CA ASN A 70 6.24 -18.83 0.97
C ASN A 70 4.75 -19.09 0.70
N SER A 71 4.40 -19.62 -0.48
CA SER A 71 3.01 -19.98 -0.80
C SER A 71 2.48 -21.09 0.12
N GLN A 72 3.28 -22.11 0.43
CA GLN A 72 2.91 -23.18 1.36
C GLN A 72 2.72 -22.64 2.78
N LEU A 73 3.69 -21.87 3.27
CA LEU A 73 3.63 -21.24 4.58
C LEU A 73 2.43 -20.30 4.74
N LEU A 74 2.11 -19.52 3.71
CA LEU A 74 0.91 -18.66 3.71
C LEU A 74 -0.38 -19.48 3.71
N LYS A 75 -0.44 -20.60 2.99
CA LYS A 75 -1.61 -21.50 3.02
C LYS A 75 -1.81 -22.11 4.40
N GLU A 76 -0.73 -22.58 5.03
CA GLU A 76 -0.74 -23.14 6.38
C GLU A 76 -1.12 -22.07 7.42
N ALA A 77 -0.48 -20.90 7.38
CA ALA A 77 -0.78 -19.79 8.28
C ALA A 77 -2.24 -19.36 8.19
N HIS A 78 -2.83 -19.30 7.00
CA HIS A 78 -4.22 -18.88 6.78
C HIS A 78 -5.26 -19.99 6.97
N SER A 79 -4.85 -21.23 7.24
CA SER A 79 -5.77 -22.38 7.38
C SER A 79 -6.60 -22.35 8.65
N ARG A 80 -6.09 -21.71 9.71
CA ARG A 80 -6.72 -21.62 11.04
C ARG A 80 -6.63 -20.19 11.59
N PRO A 81 -7.55 -19.75 12.45
CA PRO A 81 -7.38 -18.52 13.22
C PRO A 81 -6.23 -18.64 14.23
N ILE A 82 -5.81 -17.51 14.78
CA ILE A 82 -4.83 -17.39 15.88
C ILE A 82 -5.49 -16.67 17.07
N GLY A 83 -4.83 -16.58 18.22
CA GLY A 83 -5.25 -15.73 19.33
C GLY A 83 -5.11 -14.24 18.99
N VAL A 84 -5.94 -13.38 19.59
CA VAL A 84 -5.89 -11.91 19.33
C VAL A 84 -4.58 -11.28 19.80
N ASP A 85 -4.03 -11.81 20.88
CA ASP A 85 -2.79 -11.32 21.51
C ASP A 85 -1.54 -12.02 20.96
N ASP A 86 -1.72 -12.96 20.02
CA ASP A 86 -0.61 -13.67 19.39
C ASP A 86 0.21 -12.71 18.51
N ASN A 87 1.51 -13.01 18.39
CA ASN A 87 2.34 -12.34 17.40
C ASN A 87 1.78 -12.60 15.99
N THR A 88 1.48 -11.52 15.25
CA THR A 88 0.87 -11.60 13.92
C THR A 88 1.91 -11.84 12.82
N LEU A 89 3.20 -11.55 13.07
CA LEU A 89 4.27 -11.68 12.07
C LEU A 89 4.38 -13.09 11.44
N PRO A 90 4.32 -14.21 12.20
CA PRO A 90 4.34 -15.56 11.64
C PRO A 90 3.16 -15.84 10.71
N ARG A 91 2.05 -15.13 10.86
CA ARG A 91 0.87 -15.28 10.00
C ARG A 91 0.95 -14.40 8.75
N VAL A 92 1.32 -13.14 8.95
CA VAL A 92 1.31 -12.07 7.94
C VAL A 92 2.50 -12.22 6.98
N TYR A 93 3.70 -12.51 7.52
CA TYR A 93 4.93 -12.70 6.76
C TYR A 93 5.69 -13.95 7.23
N PRO A 94 5.14 -15.16 7.01
CA PRO A 94 5.72 -16.39 7.55
C PRO A 94 7.14 -16.66 7.04
N ILE A 95 7.45 -16.39 5.77
CA ILE A 95 8.79 -16.60 5.21
C ILE A 95 9.82 -15.66 5.87
N VAL A 96 9.43 -14.42 6.15
CA VAL A 96 10.29 -13.44 6.83
C VAL A 96 10.48 -13.85 8.29
N HIS A 97 9.40 -14.25 8.98
CA HIS A 97 9.48 -14.76 10.35
C HIS A 97 10.41 -15.97 10.46
N LYS A 98 10.24 -16.96 9.57
CA LYS A 98 11.10 -18.15 9.50
C LYS A 98 12.55 -17.79 9.20
N SER A 99 12.78 -16.84 8.30
CA SER A 99 14.12 -16.34 7.96
C SER A 99 14.79 -15.65 9.17
N ILE A 100 14.06 -14.81 9.90
CA ILE A 100 14.55 -14.17 11.13
C ILE A 100 14.92 -15.21 12.19
N GLN A 101 14.08 -16.23 12.40
CA GLN A 101 14.37 -17.30 13.36
C GLN A 101 15.60 -18.13 12.98
N LYS A 102 15.78 -18.40 11.68
CA LYS A 102 16.87 -19.26 11.19
C LYS A 102 18.21 -18.53 11.07
N TYR A 103 18.19 -17.29 10.57
CA TYR A 103 19.39 -16.55 10.16
C TYR A 103 19.64 -15.28 10.98
N GLY A 104 18.72 -14.91 11.88
CA GLY A 104 18.82 -13.69 12.70
C GLY A 104 18.37 -12.42 11.97
N LYS A 105 18.71 -11.25 12.55
CA LYS A 105 18.24 -9.93 12.07
C LYS A 105 18.80 -9.56 10.68
N LYS A 106 20.03 -9.96 10.34
CA LYS A 106 20.65 -9.76 9.02
C LYS A 106 20.32 -10.93 8.09
N ASN A 107 19.10 -10.94 7.55
CA ASN A 107 18.65 -12.01 6.66
C ASN A 107 18.10 -11.49 5.33
N PHE A 108 18.05 -12.38 4.33
CA PHE A 108 17.36 -12.14 3.07
C PHE A 108 16.54 -13.35 2.60
N VAL A 109 15.48 -13.05 1.85
CA VAL A 109 14.62 -14.04 1.20
C VAL A 109 14.52 -13.78 -0.29
N TRP A 110 14.30 -14.82 -1.09
CA TRP A 110 14.11 -14.68 -2.52
C TRP A 110 12.65 -14.67 -2.89
N LEU A 111 12.16 -13.58 -3.47
CA LEU A 111 10.87 -13.58 -4.16
C LEU A 111 11.10 -13.42 -5.65
N GLY A 112 11.06 -14.56 -6.34
CA GLY A 112 11.54 -14.68 -7.71
C GLY A 112 13.07 -14.62 -7.75
N ARG A 113 13.61 -13.68 -8.53
CA ARG A 113 15.06 -13.51 -8.73
C ARG A 113 15.69 -12.38 -7.92
N ILE A 114 14.88 -11.60 -7.24
CA ILE A 114 15.32 -10.37 -6.56
C ILE A 114 15.41 -10.68 -5.07
N PRO A 115 16.61 -10.57 -4.46
CA PRO A 115 16.76 -10.78 -3.04
C PRO A 115 16.10 -9.62 -2.29
N ARG A 116 15.42 -9.95 -1.19
CA ARG A 116 14.79 -8.99 -0.29
C ARG A 116 15.46 -9.06 1.06
N VAL A 117 16.19 -8.02 1.45
CA VAL A 117 16.85 -7.93 2.75
C VAL A 117 15.88 -7.36 3.78
N THR A 118 15.85 -7.94 4.97
CA THR A 118 15.03 -7.45 6.08
C THR A 118 15.83 -6.47 6.92
N ILE A 119 15.31 -5.25 7.09
CA ILE A 119 15.91 -4.23 7.96
C ILE A 119 14.98 -3.95 9.13
N LEU A 120 15.51 -4.16 10.35
CA LEU A 120 14.81 -3.94 11.62
C LEU A 120 15.52 -2.94 12.53
N ASP A 121 16.73 -2.51 12.18
CA ASP A 121 17.47 -1.50 12.94
C ASP A 121 16.84 -0.11 12.72
N PRO A 122 16.36 0.58 13.76
CA PRO A 122 15.74 1.91 13.64
C PRO A 122 16.63 2.96 12.95
N GLU A 123 17.96 2.89 13.10
CA GLU A 123 18.86 3.84 12.45
C GLU A 123 18.93 3.59 10.94
N TYR A 124 19.02 2.33 10.52
CA TYR A 124 18.94 1.99 9.09
C TYR A 124 17.56 2.30 8.51
N VAL A 125 16.48 2.09 9.26
CA VAL A 125 15.12 2.48 8.84
C VAL A 125 15.06 3.99 8.59
N LYS A 126 15.61 4.79 9.51
CA LYS A 126 15.70 6.25 9.39
C LYS A 126 16.52 6.67 8.18
N GLU A 127 17.67 6.06 7.96
CA GLU A 127 18.52 6.31 6.79
C GLU A 127 17.77 6.05 5.48
N VAL A 128 17.14 4.87 5.35
CA VAL A 128 16.38 4.49 4.15
C VAL A 128 15.21 5.44 3.86
N LEU A 129 14.50 5.89 4.90
CA LEU A 129 13.37 6.81 4.74
C LEU A 129 13.82 8.26 4.50
N THR A 130 15.00 8.65 4.97
CA THR A 130 15.57 9.98 4.80
C THR A 130 16.16 10.15 3.39
N TYR A 131 16.92 9.18 2.91
CA TYR A 131 17.56 9.20 1.58
C TYR A 131 16.67 8.57 0.50
N TYR A 132 15.41 9.01 0.43
CA TYR A 132 14.38 8.44 -0.46
C TYR A 132 14.63 8.64 -1.98
N ASN A 133 15.61 9.47 -2.37
CA ASN A 133 16.03 9.59 -3.78
C ASN A 133 16.97 8.44 -4.18
N THR A 134 17.77 7.96 -3.22
CA THR A 134 18.64 6.80 -3.37
C THR A 134 17.83 5.51 -3.22
N PHE A 135 17.00 5.45 -2.17
CA PHE A 135 16.12 4.32 -1.88
C PHE A 135 14.72 4.54 -2.46
N GLN A 136 14.56 4.21 -3.74
CA GLN A 136 13.33 4.43 -4.50
C GLN A 136 12.31 3.31 -4.26
N LYS A 137 11.04 3.54 -4.58
CA LYS A 137 10.02 2.47 -4.50
C LYS A 137 10.30 1.39 -5.54
N HIS A 138 10.16 0.15 -5.13
CA HIS A 138 10.49 -1.03 -5.93
C HIS A 138 9.52 -1.32 -7.09
N PHE A 139 8.63 -0.39 -7.46
CA PHE A 139 7.68 -0.61 -8.56
C PHE A 139 8.37 -0.86 -9.92
N ALA A 140 9.61 -0.39 -10.11
CA ALA A 140 10.42 -0.71 -11.29
C ALA A 140 10.86 -2.19 -11.34
N ALA A 141 10.93 -2.85 -10.18
CA ALA A 141 11.31 -4.24 -10.02
C ALA A 141 10.11 -5.21 -10.07
N GLN A 142 8.90 -4.69 -9.86
CA GLN A 142 7.65 -5.42 -9.97
C GLN A 142 7.12 -5.48 -11.42
N ASN A 143 6.07 -6.27 -11.63
CA ASN A 143 5.32 -6.23 -12.89
C ASN A 143 4.79 -4.79 -13.10
N PRO A 144 5.03 -4.16 -14.27
CA PRO A 144 4.58 -2.79 -14.52
C PRO A 144 3.08 -2.56 -14.32
N LEU A 145 2.26 -3.60 -14.49
CA LEU A 145 0.81 -3.53 -14.27
C LEU A 145 0.44 -3.30 -12.79
N CYS A 146 1.31 -3.63 -11.83
CA CYS A 146 1.09 -3.30 -10.43
C CYS A 146 1.09 -1.78 -10.18
N LYS A 147 1.77 -0.99 -11.03
CA LYS A 147 1.72 0.49 -10.97
C LYS A 147 0.37 1.08 -11.34
N LEU A 148 -0.52 0.29 -11.94
CA LEU A 148 -1.86 0.76 -12.28
C LEU A 148 -2.78 0.79 -11.05
N LEU A 149 -2.46 0.07 -9.97
CA LEU A 149 -3.20 0.19 -8.71
C LEU A 149 -2.78 1.46 -7.94
N ILE A 150 -1.48 1.60 -7.71
CA ILE A 150 -0.90 2.74 -6.97
C ILE A 150 -0.32 3.73 -7.98
N THR A 151 -1.04 4.83 -8.18
CA THR A 151 -0.71 5.90 -9.12
C THR A 151 -0.34 7.20 -8.38
N GLY A 152 -0.08 8.28 -9.12
CA GLY A 152 0.17 9.62 -8.57
C GLY A 152 1.35 9.65 -7.60
N LEU A 153 1.28 10.47 -6.55
CA LEU A 153 2.28 10.55 -5.48
C LEU A 153 2.68 9.19 -4.88
N GLY A 154 1.77 8.23 -4.94
CA GLY A 154 1.96 6.85 -4.49
C GLY A 154 3.04 6.10 -5.26
N ALA A 155 3.31 6.43 -6.53
CA ALA A 155 4.27 5.72 -7.39
C ALA A 155 5.38 6.60 -8.01
N LEU A 156 5.30 7.92 -7.89
CA LEU A 156 6.29 8.82 -8.46
C LEU A 156 7.60 8.84 -7.67
N GLU A 157 8.69 9.12 -8.40
CA GLU A 157 10.07 9.24 -7.93
C GLU A 157 10.69 10.54 -8.49
N GLY A 158 11.80 11.00 -7.87
CA GLY A 158 12.59 12.15 -8.33
C GLY A 158 11.79 13.45 -8.53
N ASP A 159 12.12 14.21 -9.57
CA ASP A 159 11.54 15.54 -9.81
C ASP A 159 10.02 15.52 -10.00
N LYS A 160 9.48 14.45 -10.62
CA LYS A 160 8.03 14.29 -10.77
C LYS A 160 7.34 14.19 -9.41
N TYR A 161 7.92 13.43 -8.49
CA TYR A 161 7.40 13.35 -7.13
C TYR A 161 7.40 14.71 -6.44
N HIS A 162 8.52 15.44 -6.51
CA HIS A 162 8.65 16.76 -5.90
C HIS A 162 7.63 17.76 -6.44
N LYS A 163 7.47 17.80 -7.76
CA LYS A 163 6.48 18.65 -8.44
C LYS A 163 5.06 18.36 -7.97
N HIS A 164 4.64 17.09 -8.05
CA HIS A 164 3.30 16.70 -7.64
C HIS A 164 3.07 17.01 -6.15
N LYS A 165 4.06 16.73 -5.30
CA LYS A 165 3.94 16.96 -3.86
C LYS A 165 3.73 18.43 -3.57
N LYS A 166 4.48 19.32 -4.23
CA LYS A 166 4.35 20.77 -4.06
C LYS A 166 2.95 21.26 -4.42
N ILE A 167 2.35 20.73 -5.49
CA ILE A 167 1.01 21.13 -5.95
C ILE A 167 -0.11 20.54 -5.07
N ILE A 168 0.05 19.32 -4.56
CA ILE A 168 -1.01 18.62 -3.81
C ILE A 168 -1.02 18.97 -2.33
N SER A 169 0.15 19.20 -1.72
CA SER A 169 0.25 19.39 -0.25
C SER A 169 -0.68 20.48 0.32
N PRO A 170 -0.85 21.65 -0.33
CA PRO A 170 -1.76 22.69 0.17
C PRO A 170 -3.22 22.21 0.36
N ALA A 171 -3.67 21.29 -0.49
CA ALA A 171 -5.03 20.74 -0.41
C ALA A 171 -5.24 19.78 0.77
N LEU A 172 -4.15 19.31 1.39
CA LEU A 172 -4.14 18.36 2.51
C LEU A 172 -3.71 19.03 3.84
N HIS A 173 -3.51 20.35 3.85
CA HIS A 173 -3.21 21.11 5.07
C HIS A 173 -4.41 21.16 6.02
N LEU A 174 -4.12 21.17 7.32
CA LEU A 174 -5.13 21.14 8.39
C LEU A 174 -6.22 22.22 8.23
N GLU A 175 -5.86 23.43 7.80
CA GLU A 175 -6.81 24.53 7.60
C GLU A 175 -7.88 24.21 6.55
N LYS A 176 -7.50 23.53 5.47
CA LYS A 176 -8.43 23.10 4.42
C LYS A 176 -9.28 21.92 4.87
N LEU A 177 -8.71 21.03 5.69
CA LEU A 177 -9.42 19.89 6.27
C LEU A 177 -10.53 20.30 7.24
N LYS A 178 -10.43 21.45 7.91
CA LYS A 178 -11.53 21.99 8.74
C LYS A 178 -12.84 22.14 7.96
N GLY A 179 -12.76 22.51 6.68
CA GLY A 179 -13.91 22.61 5.79
C GLY A 179 -14.59 21.27 5.45
N MET A 180 -13.91 20.14 5.71
CA MET A 180 -14.41 18.79 5.44
C MET A 180 -15.05 18.13 6.67
N VAL A 181 -14.91 18.73 7.85
CA VAL A 181 -15.40 18.15 9.13
C VAL A 181 -16.92 17.96 9.12
N SER A 182 -17.68 18.86 8.51
CA SER A 182 -19.14 18.74 8.37
C SER A 182 -19.55 17.51 7.56
N ALA A 183 -18.78 17.15 6.53
CA ALA A 183 -19.03 15.95 5.75
C ALA A 183 -18.67 14.68 6.54
N PHE A 184 -17.61 14.71 7.35
CA PHE A 184 -17.31 13.62 8.29
C PHE A 184 -18.47 13.42 9.28
N ASP A 185 -18.91 14.51 9.92
CA ASP A 185 -19.99 14.51 10.90
C ASP A 185 -21.30 13.97 10.32
N ALA A 186 -21.65 14.38 9.09
CA ALA A 186 -22.85 13.87 8.41
C ALA A 186 -22.79 12.35 8.20
N VAL A 187 -21.67 11.81 7.69
CA VAL A 187 -21.53 10.36 7.45
C VAL A 187 -21.58 9.57 8.75
N TYR A 188 -20.89 10.03 9.80
CA TYR A 188 -20.91 9.34 11.08
C TYR A 188 -22.26 9.50 11.79
N SER A 189 -22.96 10.62 11.64
CA SER A 189 -24.34 10.78 12.11
C SER A 189 -25.27 9.77 11.45
N ASP A 190 -25.17 9.59 10.13
CA ASP A 190 -25.93 8.57 9.39
C ASP A 190 -25.65 7.16 9.93
N LEU A 191 -24.38 6.85 10.22
CA LEU A 191 -23.97 5.58 10.85
C LEU A 191 -24.62 5.41 12.22
N ILE A 192 -24.56 6.43 13.09
CA ILE A 192 -25.13 6.39 14.43
C ILE A 192 -26.65 6.20 14.38
N ILE A 193 -27.35 6.89 13.46
CA ILE A 193 -28.80 6.73 13.26
C ILE A 193 -29.12 5.30 12.84
N LYS A 194 -28.36 4.75 11.89
CA LYS A 194 -28.51 3.36 11.44
C LYS A 194 -28.32 2.37 12.58
N LEU A 195 -27.25 2.51 13.37
CA LEU A 195 -26.99 1.65 14.52
C LEU A 195 -28.09 1.77 15.57
N LYS A 196 -28.56 2.98 15.87
CA LYS A 196 -29.66 3.20 16.84
C LYS A 196 -30.90 2.44 16.41
N LYS A 197 -31.29 2.56 15.13
CA LYS A 197 -32.43 1.84 14.55
C LYS A 197 -32.30 0.33 14.67
N MET A 198 -31.11 -0.22 14.42
CA MET A 198 -30.87 -1.66 14.54
C MET A 198 -30.93 -2.16 15.99
N THR A 199 -30.67 -1.29 16.97
CA THR A 199 -30.73 -1.60 18.41
C THR A 199 -32.07 -1.24 19.08
N GLU A 200 -33.07 -0.74 18.35
CA GLU A 200 -34.34 -0.26 18.92
C GLU A 200 -35.11 -1.33 19.69
N SER A 201 -35.15 -2.56 19.18
CA SER A 201 -35.94 -3.65 19.75
C SER A 201 -35.19 -4.48 20.79
N THR A 202 -33.90 -4.73 20.56
CA THR A 202 -33.07 -5.67 21.33
C THR A 202 -32.07 -4.99 22.26
N GLY A 203 -31.84 -3.68 22.12
CA GLY A 203 -30.81 -2.93 22.84
C GLY A 203 -29.36 -3.19 22.37
N SER A 204 -29.15 -4.25 21.58
CA SER A 204 -27.85 -4.61 21.00
C SER A 204 -27.96 -5.16 19.59
N VAL A 205 -26.87 -5.10 18.83
CA VAL A 205 -26.78 -5.66 17.46
C VAL A 205 -25.39 -6.21 17.18
N GLU A 206 -25.31 -7.43 16.66
CA GLU A 206 -24.07 -8.01 16.14
C GLU A 206 -23.89 -7.59 14.68
N LEU A 207 -22.72 -7.03 14.34
CA LEU A 207 -22.41 -6.56 13.00
C LEU A 207 -20.96 -6.90 12.64
N ASP A 208 -20.72 -7.35 11.41
CA ASP A 208 -19.37 -7.36 10.85
C ASP A 208 -18.93 -5.93 10.55
N VAL A 209 -17.99 -5.41 11.34
CA VAL A 209 -17.54 -4.02 11.19
C VAL A 209 -16.62 -3.81 9.99
N PHE A 210 -16.09 -4.88 9.39
CA PHE A 210 -15.21 -4.76 8.24
C PHE A 210 -15.92 -4.16 7.00
N PRO A 211 -16.98 -4.77 6.45
CA PRO A 211 -17.73 -4.17 5.34
C PRO A 211 -18.47 -2.88 5.73
N LEU A 212 -18.82 -2.73 7.02
CA LEU A 212 -19.41 -1.50 7.54
C LEU A 212 -18.46 -0.30 7.40
N PHE A 213 -17.22 -0.44 7.89
CA PHE A 213 -16.25 0.65 7.84
C PHE A 213 -15.67 0.85 6.44
N GLU A 214 -15.59 -0.19 5.58
CA GLU A 214 -15.36 0.02 4.14
C GLU A 214 -16.43 0.95 3.53
N THR A 215 -17.70 0.72 3.84
CA THR A 215 -18.80 1.55 3.31
C THR A 215 -18.74 2.99 3.85
N VAL A 216 -18.52 3.15 5.16
CA VAL A 216 -18.43 4.46 5.82
C VAL A 216 -17.27 5.29 5.27
N THR A 217 -16.09 4.69 5.17
CA THR A 217 -14.90 5.40 4.69
C THR A 217 -14.96 5.69 3.19
N SER A 218 -15.63 4.84 2.42
CA SER A 218 -15.96 5.12 1.01
C SER A 218 -16.86 6.35 0.87
N ASP A 219 -17.90 6.46 1.70
CA ASP A 219 -18.81 7.63 1.65
C ASP A 219 -18.10 8.91 2.11
N VAL A 220 -17.25 8.82 3.15
CA VAL A 220 -16.45 9.96 3.57
C VAL A 220 -15.57 10.46 2.44
N ILE A 221 -14.73 9.62 1.83
CA ILE A 221 -13.81 10.09 0.79
C ILE A 221 -14.59 10.61 -0.44
N SER A 222 -15.73 10.02 -0.80
CA SER A 222 -16.60 10.56 -1.86
C SER A 222 -17.09 11.97 -1.54
N ARG A 223 -17.64 12.20 -0.34
CA ARG A 223 -18.18 13.51 0.06
C ARG A 223 -17.07 14.56 0.19
N THR A 224 -15.93 14.21 0.79
CA THR A 224 -14.88 15.19 1.09
C THR A 224 -13.91 15.43 -0.03
N ALA A 225 -13.61 14.42 -0.86
CA ALA A 225 -12.69 14.59 -1.96
C ALA A 225 -13.37 15.05 -3.25
N TYR A 226 -14.64 14.69 -3.46
CA TYR A 226 -15.30 14.90 -4.75
C TYR A 226 -16.62 15.65 -4.67
N GLY A 227 -17.12 15.92 -3.45
CA GLY A 227 -18.42 16.56 -3.26
C GLY A 227 -19.57 15.72 -3.82
N SER A 228 -19.36 14.40 -3.91
CA SER A 228 -20.30 13.40 -4.41
C SER A 228 -20.73 12.46 -3.28
N SER A 229 -21.71 11.60 -3.54
CA SER A 229 -22.14 10.56 -2.59
C SER A 229 -21.43 9.23 -2.87
N TYR A 230 -21.47 8.30 -1.91
CA TYR A 230 -21.05 6.92 -2.12
C TYR A 230 -21.68 6.27 -3.38
N THR A 231 -22.95 6.57 -3.68
CA THR A 231 -23.65 5.95 -4.83
C THR A 231 -23.01 6.32 -6.17
N GLU A 232 -22.46 7.52 -6.29
CA GLU A 232 -21.73 7.97 -7.48
C GLU A 232 -20.34 7.32 -7.58
N GLY A 233 -19.68 7.07 -6.43
CA GLY A 233 -18.35 6.45 -6.36
C GLY A 233 -18.33 4.91 -6.35
N LYS A 234 -19.47 4.24 -6.12
CA LYS A 234 -19.56 2.78 -5.90
C LYS A 234 -18.92 1.96 -7.02
N ASN A 235 -19.11 2.38 -8.27
CA ASN A 235 -18.50 1.71 -9.43
C ASN A 235 -16.97 1.82 -9.42
N ILE A 236 -16.42 2.97 -9.03
CA ILE A 236 -14.98 3.18 -8.91
C ILE A 236 -14.41 2.27 -7.83
N PHE A 237 -15.03 2.19 -6.65
CA PHE A 237 -14.57 1.31 -5.57
C PHE A 237 -14.60 -0.17 -5.96
N ALA A 238 -15.66 -0.62 -6.65
CA ALA A 238 -15.74 -2.00 -7.14
C ALA A 238 -14.61 -2.32 -8.13
N LEU A 239 -14.33 -1.41 -9.06
CA LEU A 239 -13.22 -1.55 -10.02
C LEU A 239 -11.84 -1.47 -9.34
N LEU A 240 -11.67 -0.62 -8.32
CA LEU A 240 -10.44 -0.54 -7.52
C LEU A 240 -10.18 -1.83 -6.73
N LYS A 241 -11.23 -2.45 -6.18
CA LYS A 241 -11.15 -3.76 -5.52
C LYS A 241 -10.73 -4.84 -6.51
N GLU A 242 -11.32 -4.84 -7.71
CA GLU A 242 -10.97 -5.81 -8.75
C GLU A 242 -9.51 -5.66 -9.23
N ILE A 243 -9.05 -4.44 -9.54
CA ILE A 243 -7.66 -4.24 -9.97
C ILE A 243 -6.67 -4.56 -8.85
N ARG A 244 -7.01 -4.30 -7.58
CA ARG A 244 -6.22 -4.74 -6.42
C ARG A 244 -6.04 -6.25 -6.44
N ASP A 245 -7.14 -7.02 -6.50
CA ASP A 245 -7.07 -8.48 -6.44
C ASP A 245 -6.28 -9.06 -7.63
N LEU A 246 -6.45 -8.50 -8.83
CA LEU A 246 -5.68 -8.90 -10.01
C LEU A 246 -4.18 -8.59 -9.88
N THR A 247 -3.81 -7.45 -9.29
CA THR A 247 -2.40 -7.08 -9.10
C THR A 247 -1.71 -7.92 -8.02
N VAL A 248 -2.43 -8.35 -6.99
CA VAL A 248 -1.91 -9.30 -5.99
C VAL A 248 -1.55 -10.64 -6.63
N VAL A 249 -2.39 -11.13 -7.54
CA VAL A 249 -2.09 -12.35 -8.32
C VAL A 249 -0.80 -12.20 -9.14
N LEU A 250 -0.54 -11.02 -9.71
CA LEU A 250 0.70 -10.76 -10.45
C LEU A 250 1.93 -10.74 -9.54
N GLN A 251 1.83 -10.26 -8.31
CA GLN A 251 2.93 -10.24 -7.35
C GLN A 251 3.36 -11.63 -6.89
N LEU A 252 2.46 -12.61 -6.96
CA LEU A 252 2.76 -14.02 -6.62
C LEU A 252 3.44 -14.79 -7.76
N ARG A 253 3.57 -14.19 -8.95
CA ARG A 253 4.19 -14.82 -10.13
C ARG A 253 5.63 -14.30 -10.33
N PRO A 254 6.53 -15.12 -10.89
CA PRO A 254 7.84 -14.63 -11.33
C PRO A 254 7.68 -13.47 -12.32
N ASN A 255 8.30 -12.33 -12.03
CA ASN A 255 8.30 -11.17 -12.93
C ASN A 255 9.27 -11.41 -14.10
N ILE A 256 8.75 -11.99 -15.18
CA ILE A 256 9.50 -12.20 -16.43
C ILE A 256 9.43 -10.92 -17.28
N PRO A 257 10.56 -10.38 -17.77
CA PRO A 257 10.60 -9.22 -18.64
C PRO A 257 9.65 -9.38 -19.81
N TYR A 258 8.97 -8.29 -20.15
CA TYR A 258 8.03 -8.23 -21.26
C TYR A 258 6.77 -9.10 -21.12
N SER A 259 6.63 -9.92 -20.06
CA SER A 259 5.42 -10.72 -19.82
C SER A 259 4.15 -9.88 -19.66
N HIS A 260 4.29 -8.61 -19.27
CA HIS A 260 3.20 -7.65 -19.19
C HIS A 260 2.66 -7.23 -20.55
N TYR A 261 3.37 -7.47 -21.66
CA TYR A 261 2.86 -7.26 -23.02
C TYR A 261 2.00 -8.41 -23.51
N LEU A 262 2.21 -9.63 -22.98
CA LEU A 262 1.46 -10.81 -23.39
C LEU A 262 -0.04 -10.63 -23.12
N PRO A 263 -0.92 -11.05 -24.05
CA PRO A 263 -2.37 -10.91 -23.93
C PRO A 263 -2.97 -11.98 -23.01
N THR A 264 -2.42 -12.15 -21.80
CA THR A 264 -3.03 -13.01 -20.79
C THR A 264 -4.34 -12.39 -20.31
N TRP A 265 -5.30 -13.23 -19.90
CA TRP A 265 -6.57 -12.76 -19.35
C TRP A 265 -6.37 -11.71 -18.24
N THR A 266 -5.45 -11.97 -17.30
CA THR A 266 -5.14 -11.03 -16.19
C THR A 266 -4.62 -9.69 -16.70
N ASN A 267 -3.69 -9.69 -17.66
CA ASN A 267 -3.12 -8.44 -18.20
C ASN A 267 -4.17 -7.62 -18.96
N ILE A 268 -5.00 -8.28 -19.77
CA ILE A 268 -6.10 -7.64 -20.51
C ILE A 268 -7.09 -7.04 -19.52
N ARG A 269 -7.52 -7.83 -18.52
CA ARG A 269 -8.53 -7.39 -17.56
C ARG A 269 -8.04 -6.21 -16.73
N ILE A 270 -6.79 -6.21 -16.25
CA ILE A 270 -6.22 -5.06 -15.54
C ILE A 270 -6.29 -3.78 -16.39
N ARG A 271 -5.92 -3.86 -17.68
CA ARG A 271 -5.96 -2.68 -18.57
C ARG A 271 -7.39 -2.21 -18.82
N GLN A 272 -8.35 -3.12 -18.98
CA GLN A 272 -9.77 -2.79 -19.14
C GLN A 272 -10.33 -2.09 -17.90
N VAL A 273 -10.08 -2.66 -16.72
CA VAL A 273 -10.50 -2.09 -15.43
C VAL A 273 -9.86 -0.72 -15.21
N ASN A 274 -8.56 -0.59 -15.49
CA ASN A 274 -7.86 0.70 -15.40
C ASN A 274 -8.49 1.75 -16.34
N LYS A 275 -8.75 1.39 -17.60
CA LYS A 275 -9.37 2.30 -18.57
C LYS A 275 -10.77 2.74 -18.13
N ALA A 276 -11.57 1.83 -17.55
CA ALA A 276 -12.88 2.16 -17.01
C ALA A 276 -12.79 3.17 -15.86
N ILE A 277 -11.88 2.95 -14.90
CA ILE A 277 -11.61 3.90 -13.80
C ILE A 277 -11.20 5.26 -14.36
N ASP A 278 -10.24 5.28 -15.29
CA ASP A 278 -9.72 6.52 -15.88
C ASP A 278 -10.82 7.31 -16.59
N ASN A 279 -11.75 6.64 -17.28
CA ASN A 279 -12.90 7.29 -17.92
C ASN A 279 -13.84 7.93 -16.89
N TYR A 280 -14.25 7.19 -15.85
CA TYR A 280 -15.12 7.74 -14.79
C TYR A 280 -14.48 8.97 -14.13
N LEU A 281 -13.19 8.88 -13.79
CA LEU A 281 -12.47 9.99 -13.16
C LEU A 281 -12.34 11.17 -14.12
N ARG A 282 -12.05 10.93 -15.40
CA ARG A 282 -11.96 11.98 -16.42
C ARG A 282 -13.28 12.73 -16.57
N ASP A 283 -14.40 12.03 -16.62
CA ASP A 283 -15.72 12.65 -16.76
C ASP A 283 -16.04 13.53 -15.54
N MET A 284 -15.75 13.03 -14.34
CA MET A 284 -15.92 13.77 -13.09
C MET A 284 -15.03 15.02 -13.03
N ILE A 285 -13.75 14.91 -13.41
CA ILE A 285 -12.80 16.03 -13.44
C ILE A 285 -13.23 17.07 -14.47
N ASN A 286 -13.60 16.64 -15.69
CA ASN A 286 -14.06 17.54 -16.76
C ASN A 286 -15.32 18.30 -16.35
N LYS A 287 -16.30 17.61 -15.74
CA LYS A 287 -17.49 18.24 -15.20
C LYS A 287 -17.12 19.35 -14.22
N ARG A 288 -16.22 19.05 -13.27
CA ARG A 288 -15.79 20.04 -12.26
C ARG A 288 -15.01 21.21 -12.86
N MET A 289 -14.11 20.95 -13.83
CA MET A 289 -13.36 22.02 -14.50
C MET A 289 -14.29 22.95 -15.28
N ASN A 290 -15.35 22.42 -15.89
CA ASN A 290 -16.35 23.23 -16.60
C ASN A 290 -17.18 24.10 -15.63
N GLU A 291 -17.59 23.54 -14.49
CA GLU A 291 -18.27 24.30 -13.43
C GLU A 291 -17.41 25.48 -12.94
N MET A 292 -16.12 25.25 -12.68
CA MET A 292 -15.19 26.31 -12.23
C MET A 292 -14.99 27.40 -13.30
N LYS A 293 -14.89 27.03 -14.59
CA LYS A 293 -14.80 27.99 -15.70
C LYS A 293 -16.07 28.81 -15.87
N GLY A 294 -17.23 28.24 -15.55
CA GLY A 294 -18.52 28.92 -15.56
C GLY A 294 -18.75 29.90 -14.40
N GLY A 295 -17.73 30.16 -13.57
CA GLY A 295 -17.82 31.08 -12.44
C GLY A 295 -18.44 30.50 -11.18
N ALA A 296 -18.68 29.18 -11.12
CA ALA A 296 -19.12 28.54 -9.88
C ALA A 296 -18.02 28.67 -8.81
N ALA A 297 -18.43 28.96 -7.57
CA ALA A 297 -17.49 29.01 -6.45
C ALA A 297 -16.75 27.67 -6.31
N THR A 298 -15.42 27.72 -6.17
CA THR A 298 -14.60 26.53 -5.92
C THR A 298 -15.10 25.83 -4.67
N LYS A 299 -15.67 24.63 -4.81
CA LYS A 299 -16.04 23.83 -3.64
C LYS A 299 -14.77 23.50 -2.85
N SER A 300 -14.87 23.56 -1.53
CA SER A 300 -13.77 23.30 -0.59
C SER A 300 -13.37 21.81 -0.48
N ASP A 301 -13.71 21.00 -1.48
CA ASP A 301 -13.38 19.57 -1.55
C ASP A 301 -11.97 19.34 -2.13
N LEU A 302 -11.41 18.15 -1.91
CA LEU A 302 -10.01 17.85 -2.27
C LEU A 302 -9.75 18.04 -3.77
N LEU A 303 -10.69 17.65 -4.64
CA LEU A 303 -10.59 17.85 -6.09
C LEU A 303 -10.59 19.34 -6.44
N GLY A 304 -11.51 20.12 -5.89
CA GLY A 304 -11.57 21.57 -6.11
C GLY A 304 -10.27 22.26 -5.69
N LEU A 305 -9.74 21.91 -4.52
CA LEU A 305 -8.47 22.44 -4.01
C LEU A 305 -7.27 22.01 -4.87
N LEU A 306 -7.24 20.77 -5.35
CA LEU A 306 -6.21 20.28 -6.25
C LEU A 306 -6.22 21.04 -7.59
N LEU A 307 -7.41 21.20 -8.18
CA LEU A 307 -7.58 21.93 -9.44
C LEU A 307 -7.17 23.39 -9.29
N GLU A 308 -7.59 24.05 -8.20
CA GLU A 308 -7.20 25.43 -7.89
C GLU A 308 -5.68 25.56 -7.75
N SER A 309 -5.04 24.69 -6.94
CA SER A 309 -3.59 24.72 -6.79
C SER A 309 -2.85 24.45 -8.10
N ASN A 310 -3.42 23.61 -8.96
CA ASN A 310 -2.86 23.33 -10.28
C ASN A 310 -2.97 24.55 -11.22
N PHE A 311 -4.12 25.23 -11.23
CA PHE A 311 -4.30 26.46 -11.99
C PHE A 311 -3.35 27.56 -11.54
N GLN A 312 -3.13 27.70 -10.23
CA GLN A 312 -2.16 28.65 -9.69
C GLN A 312 -0.72 28.32 -10.10
N ALA A 313 -0.34 27.04 -10.07
CA ALA A 313 0.98 26.60 -10.54
C ALA A 313 1.20 26.92 -12.03
N ILE A 314 0.18 26.74 -12.87
CA ILE A 314 0.22 27.10 -14.30
C ILE A 314 0.33 28.62 -14.48
N LYS A 315 -0.42 29.41 -13.71
CA LYS A 315 -0.38 30.89 -13.77
C LYS A 315 0.95 31.48 -13.34
N GLN A 316 1.59 30.92 -12.31
CA GLN A 316 2.87 31.41 -11.79
C GLN A 316 4.08 30.96 -12.63
N GLY A 317 3.93 29.91 -13.41
CA GLY A 317 4.95 29.39 -14.32
C GLY A 317 4.49 29.41 -15.77
N ASN A 318 4.69 28.28 -16.45
CA ASN A 318 4.16 27.98 -17.78
C ASN A 318 3.24 26.75 -17.71
N GLU A 319 2.67 26.31 -18.83
CA GLU A 319 1.82 25.11 -18.87
C GLU A 319 2.52 23.86 -18.32
N SER A 320 3.84 23.73 -18.51
CA SER A 320 4.61 22.60 -18.00
C SER A 320 4.88 22.66 -16.49
N ALA A 321 4.56 23.77 -15.82
CA ALA A 321 4.59 23.88 -14.36
C ALA A 321 3.41 23.17 -13.68
N GLY A 322 2.28 22.99 -14.38
CA GLY A 322 1.10 22.28 -13.88
C GLY A 322 1.13 20.76 -14.09
N LEU A 323 0.15 20.08 -13.51
CA LEU A 323 -0.19 18.66 -13.71
C LEU A 323 -1.01 18.50 -14.99
N SER A 324 -0.71 17.45 -15.77
CA SER A 324 -1.53 17.07 -16.92
C SER A 324 -2.87 16.47 -16.47
N MET A 325 -3.84 16.37 -17.38
CA MET A 325 -5.11 15.69 -17.09
C MET A 325 -4.90 14.24 -16.60
N GLN A 326 -3.95 13.51 -17.20
CA GLN A 326 -3.65 12.15 -16.76
C GLN A 326 -3.01 12.12 -15.36
N ASP A 327 -2.19 13.12 -15.03
CA ASP A 327 -1.63 13.25 -13.68
C ASP A 327 -2.74 13.50 -12.65
N ILE A 328 -3.70 14.39 -12.94
CA ILE A 328 -4.84 14.66 -12.05
C ILE A 328 -5.69 13.39 -11.86
N ILE A 329 -5.97 12.63 -12.93
CA ILE A 329 -6.66 11.34 -12.85
C ILE A 329 -5.89 10.37 -11.94
N ASN A 330 -4.57 10.27 -12.11
CA ASN A 330 -3.70 9.41 -11.32
C ASN A 330 -3.69 9.80 -9.82
N GLU A 331 -3.74 11.09 -9.49
CA GLU A 331 -3.85 11.56 -8.10
C GLU A 331 -5.25 11.28 -7.53
N CYS A 332 -6.31 11.52 -8.29
CA CYS A 332 -7.67 11.20 -7.85
C CYS A 332 -7.85 9.70 -7.59
N LYS A 333 -7.32 8.85 -8.48
CA LYS A 333 -7.31 7.41 -8.27
C LYS A 333 -6.61 7.01 -6.97
N LEU A 334 -5.47 7.64 -6.68
CA LEU A 334 -4.74 7.43 -5.43
C LEU A 334 -5.57 7.84 -4.20
N PHE A 335 -6.26 8.98 -4.25
CA PHE A 335 -7.09 9.44 -3.12
C PHE A 335 -8.26 8.51 -2.83
N TYR A 336 -9.00 8.07 -3.86
CA TYR A 336 -10.05 7.07 -3.71
C TYR A 336 -9.53 5.78 -3.07
N PHE A 337 -8.40 5.27 -3.55
CA PHE A 337 -7.84 4.01 -3.08
C PHE A 337 -7.29 4.13 -1.65
N ALA A 338 -6.40 5.10 -1.41
CA ALA A 338 -5.70 5.27 -0.13
C ALA A 338 -6.62 5.76 1.00
N GLY A 339 -7.57 6.66 0.70
CA GLY A 339 -8.45 7.28 1.69
C GLY A 339 -9.56 6.37 2.22
N HIS A 340 -9.90 5.30 1.48
CA HIS A 340 -10.91 4.33 1.88
C HIS A 340 -10.29 3.12 2.60
N GLU A 341 -9.43 2.36 1.92
CA GLU A 341 -9.04 1.02 2.39
C GLU A 341 -8.23 1.08 3.70
N SER A 342 -7.26 2.01 3.79
CA SER A 342 -6.41 2.13 4.97
C SER A 342 -7.15 2.65 6.21
N VAL A 343 -8.07 3.60 6.01
CA VAL A 343 -8.84 4.24 7.08
C VAL A 343 -9.90 3.28 7.63
N GLY A 344 -10.56 2.53 6.75
CA GLY A 344 -11.53 1.51 7.15
C GLY A 344 -10.88 0.45 8.03
N LEU A 345 -9.70 -0.03 7.63
CA LEU A 345 -8.93 -1.02 8.42
C LEU A 345 -8.47 -0.48 9.77
N LEU A 346 -8.07 0.78 9.85
CA LEU A 346 -7.76 1.41 11.14
C LEU A 346 -8.98 1.40 12.08
N LEU A 347 -10.17 1.75 11.59
CA LEU A 347 -11.40 1.68 12.37
C LEU A 347 -11.70 0.25 12.82
N VAL A 348 -11.62 -0.73 11.91
CA VAL A 348 -11.85 -2.15 12.20
C VAL A 348 -10.92 -2.65 13.31
N TRP A 349 -9.62 -2.44 13.17
CA TRP A 349 -8.66 -2.94 14.15
C TRP A 349 -8.77 -2.20 15.48
N THR A 350 -9.09 -0.90 15.45
CA THR A 350 -9.33 -0.13 16.68
C THR A 350 -10.56 -0.64 17.42
N THR A 351 -11.68 -0.88 16.74
CA THR A 351 -12.88 -1.41 17.40
C THR A 351 -12.67 -2.84 17.88
N VAL A 352 -11.97 -3.70 17.12
CA VAL A 352 -11.58 -5.04 17.60
C VAL A 352 -10.78 -4.92 18.90
N MET A 353 -9.78 -4.04 18.97
CA MET A 353 -9.01 -3.86 20.21
C MET A 353 -9.84 -3.31 21.35
N LEU A 354 -10.60 -2.24 21.13
CA LEU A 354 -11.44 -1.63 22.17
C LEU A 354 -12.52 -2.59 22.69
N SER A 355 -13.06 -3.45 21.83
CA SER A 355 -14.11 -4.42 22.19
C SER A 355 -13.67 -5.44 23.25
N ARG A 356 -12.35 -5.63 23.41
CA ARG A 356 -11.74 -6.47 24.44
C ARG A 356 -11.24 -5.68 25.66
N HIS A 357 -11.24 -4.36 25.59
CA HIS A 357 -10.70 -3.50 26.64
C HIS A 357 -11.71 -2.41 27.05
N PRO A 358 -12.75 -2.76 27.84
CA PRO A 358 -13.77 -1.81 28.27
C PRO A 358 -13.22 -0.57 28.98
N LYS A 359 -12.18 -0.73 29.82
CA LYS A 359 -11.46 0.38 30.45
C LYS A 359 -11.00 1.42 29.43
N TRP A 360 -10.54 0.97 28.26
CA TRP A 360 -10.11 1.85 27.19
C TRP A 360 -11.27 2.48 26.43
N GLN A 361 -12.45 1.84 26.34
CA GLN A 361 -13.64 2.48 25.79
C GLN A 361 -14.12 3.67 26.63
N GLU A 362 -14.02 3.56 27.96
CA GLU A 362 -14.37 4.65 28.89
C GLU A 362 -13.41 5.82 28.76
N ARG A 363 -12.09 5.55 28.79
CA ARG A 363 -11.03 6.56 28.67
C ARG A 363 -10.87 7.16 27.27
N ALA A 364 -11.34 6.46 26.24
CA ALA A 364 -11.15 6.84 24.84
C ALA A 364 -11.66 8.24 24.50
N ARG A 365 -12.62 8.77 25.27
CA ARG A 365 -13.13 10.13 25.08
C ARG A 365 -12.05 11.20 25.25
N GLU A 366 -11.10 10.97 26.15
CA GLU A 366 -10.00 11.88 26.45
C GLU A 366 -8.73 11.51 25.67
N GLU A 367 -8.55 10.22 25.39
CA GLU A 367 -7.26 9.65 24.96
C GLU A 367 -7.31 9.00 23.55
N VAL A 368 -8.30 9.36 22.73
CA VAL A 368 -8.53 8.76 21.39
C VAL A 368 -7.27 8.70 20.52
N THR A 369 -6.40 9.71 20.61
CA THR A 369 -5.17 9.77 19.82
C THR A 369 -4.21 8.63 20.18
N ALA A 370 -4.05 8.33 21.47
CA ALA A 370 -3.15 7.30 21.95
C ALA A 370 -3.65 5.90 21.55
N ILE A 371 -4.96 5.68 21.64
CA ILE A 371 -5.66 4.46 21.20
C ILE A 371 -5.43 4.19 19.71
N LEU A 372 -5.57 5.22 18.87
CA LEU A 372 -5.37 5.06 17.42
C LEU A 372 -3.91 4.74 17.07
N HIS A 373 -2.95 5.36 17.75
CA HIS A 373 -1.54 5.05 17.53
C HIS A 373 -1.19 3.63 17.99
N GLU A 374 -1.73 3.17 19.11
CA GLU A 374 -1.54 1.80 19.58
C GLU A 374 -2.21 0.77 18.64
N ALA A 375 -3.40 1.07 18.12
CA ALA A 375 -4.05 0.26 17.10
C ALA A 375 -3.22 0.21 15.81
N LEU A 376 -2.65 1.34 15.36
CA LEU A 376 -1.75 1.40 14.21
C LEU A 376 -0.43 0.65 14.44
N ARG A 377 0.06 0.61 15.68
CA ARG A 377 1.26 -0.14 16.06
C ARG A 377 1.01 -1.64 15.91
N LEU A 378 -0.10 -2.13 16.46
CA LEU A 378 -0.44 -3.54 16.42
C LEU A 378 -0.97 -3.97 15.04
N PHE A 379 -1.76 -3.16 14.37
CA PHE A 379 -2.35 -3.51 13.08
C PHE A 379 -2.17 -2.40 12.05
N PRO A 380 -0.92 -2.13 11.62
CA PRO A 380 -0.68 -1.15 10.58
C PRO A 380 -1.33 -1.61 9.27
N PRO A 381 -2.18 -0.78 8.62
CA PRO A 381 -2.77 -1.15 7.33
C PRO A 381 -1.72 -1.51 6.27
N VAL A 382 -0.54 -0.88 6.33
CA VAL A 382 0.63 -1.18 5.49
C VAL A 382 1.69 -1.89 6.35
N PRO A 383 1.75 -3.24 6.31
CA PRO A 383 2.54 -4.04 7.25
C PRO A 383 4.05 -4.08 6.96
N ASP A 384 4.48 -3.61 5.79
CA ASP A 384 5.88 -3.39 5.40
C ASP A 384 6.00 -2.24 4.40
N LEU A 385 7.18 -1.61 4.35
CA LEU A 385 7.57 -0.68 3.30
C LEU A 385 8.75 -1.26 2.54
N SER A 386 8.76 -1.14 1.21
CA SER A 386 9.80 -1.73 0.38
C SER A 386 10.44 -0.73 -0.57
N LYS A 387 11.77 -0.67 -0.54
CA LYS A 387 12.63 0.16 -1.40
C LYS A 387 13.50 -0.72 -2.29
N ILE A 388 13.99 -0.16 -3.38
CA ILE A 388 15.01 -0.79 -4.23
C ILE A 388 16.25 0.12 -4.30
N THR A 389 17.42 -0.51 -4.26
CA THR A 389 18.69 0.15 -4.61
C THR A 389 18.84 0.19 -6.13
N VAL A 390 18.94 1.38 -6.71
CA VAL A 390 19.11 1.56 -8.18
C VAL A 390 20.58 1.48 -8.60
N GLU A 391 21.47 1.79 -7.67
CA GLU A 391 22.92 1.71 -7.77
C GLU A 391 23.49 1.11 -6.47
N GLU A 392 24.79 0.82 -6.44
CA GLU A 392 25.44 0.42 -5.18
C GLU A 392 25.34 1.57 -4.17
N THR A 393 24.87 1.27 -2.95
CA THR A 393 24.51 2.29 -1.97
C THR A 393 24.99 1.89 -0.59
N LYS A 394 25.46 2.87 0.19
CA LYS A 394 25.77 2.69 1.62
C LYS A 394 24.49 2.76 2.47
N LEU A 395 24.40 1.86 3.43
CA LEU A 395 23.38 1.86 4.48
C LEU A 395 24.08 1.60 5.82
N GLY A 396 24.41 2.68 6.52
CA GLY A 396 25.36 2.62 7.64
C GLY A 396 26.71 2.04 7.21
N ASP A 397 27.12 0.96 7.86
CA ASP A 397 28.34 0.19 7.55
C ASP A 397 28.18 -0.75 6.34
N LEU A 398 26.95 -1.01 5.88
CA LEU A 398 26.66 -1.96 4.82
C LEU A 398 26.85 -1.34 3.42
N THR A 399 27.39 -2.13 2.50
CA THR A 399 27.35 -1.84 1.05
C THR A 399 26.27 -2.69 0.39
N ILE A 400 25.14 -2.09 0.01
CA ILE A 400 24.04 -2.79 -0.64
C ILE A 400 24.17 -2.65 -2.16
N PRO A 401 24.29 -3.75 -2.92
CA PRO A 401 24.42 -3.68 -4.37
C PRO A 401 23.12 -3.23 -5.05
N ALA A 402 23.24 -2.73 -6.28
CA ALA A 402 22.10 -2.39 -7.12
C ALA A 402 21.18 -3.60 -7.37
N GLY A 403 19.87 -3.39 -7.36
CA GLY A 403 18.87 -4.41 -7.63
C GLY A 403 18.46 -5.26 -6.42
N VAL A 404 18.78 -4.82 -5.19
CA VAL A 404 18.32 -5.42 -3.94
C VAL A 404 17.07 -4.69 -3.45
N ILE A 405 16.07 -5.44 -2.99
CA ILE A 405 14.90 -4.85 -2.31
C ILE A 405 15.16 -4.80 -0.81
N ILE A 406 15.04 -3.61 -0.23
CA ILE A 406 15.10 -3.38 1.21
C ILE A 406 13.68 -3.40 1.77
N MET A 407 13.42 -4.30 2.70
CA MET A 407 12.14 -4.47 3.38
C MET A 407 12.22 -3.86 4.78
N LEU A 408 11.51 -2.76 5.00
CA LEU A 408 11.27 -2.18 6.31
C LEU A 408 10.02 -2.85 6.88
N GLN A 409 10.21 -3.83 7.76
CA GLN A 409 9.13 -4.65 8.29
C GLN A 409 8.39 -3.93 9.41
N THR A 410 7.43 -3.06 9.07
CA THR A 410 6.62 -2.27 10.00
C THR A 410 6.03 -3.15 11.11
N THR A 411 5.41 -4.28 10.76
CA THR A 411 4.78 -5.20 11.73
C THR A 411 5.77 -5.78 12.74
N ALA A 412 6.98 -6.09 12.30
CA ALA A 412 8.03 -6.62 13.16
C ALA A 412 8.64 -5.53 14.05
N LEU A 413 8.94 -4.36 13.45
CA LEU A 413 9.51 -3.21 14.15
C LEU A 413 8.56 -2.68 15.25
N HIS A 414 7.27 -2.60 14.94
CA HIS A 414 6.23 -2.15 15.87
C HIS A 414 5.98 -3.12 17.03
N ARG A 415 6.52 -4.33 16.98
CA ARG A 415 6.44 -5.36 18.01
C ARG A 415 7.79 -5.72 18.62
N ASP A 416 8.85 -4.97 18.30
CA ASP A 416 10.17 -5.24 18.85
C ASP A 416 10.17 -4.92 20.36
N LYS A 417 10.39 -5.96 21.17
CA LYS A 417 10.44 -5.86 22.63
C LYS A 417 11.60 -5.01 23.13
N THR A 418 12.68 -4.83 22.35
CA THR A 418 13.78 -3.94 22.75
C THR A 418 13.34 -2.48 22.71
N ILE A 419 12.43 -2.15 21.79
CA ILE A 419 11.90 -0.81 21.59
C ILE A 419 10.71 -0.58 22.52
N TYR A 420 9.70 -1.44 22.43
CA TYR A 420 8.41 -1.25 23.10
C TYR A 420 8.33 -1.90 24.48
N GLY A 421 9.30 -2.71 24.90
CA GLY A 421 9.28 -3.39 26.19
C GLY A 421 8.64 -4.78 26.16
N PRO A 422 8.54 -5.47 27.31
CA PRO A 422 8.04 -6.84 27.37
C PRO A 422 6.57 -6.97 26.93
N ASP A 423 5.78 -5.91 27.12
CA ASP A 423 4.36 -5.79 26.76
C ASP A 423 4.14 -5.38 25.29
N ALA A 424 5.15 -5.48 24.42
CA ALA A 424 5.05 -5.07 23.00
C ALA A 424 3.96 -5.83 22.19
N MET A 425 3.39 -6.91 22.72
CA MET A 425 2.28 -7.62 22.07
C MET A 425 0.91 -7.17 22.59
N GLU A 426 0.88 -6.50 23.74
CA GLU A 426 -0.35 -6.06 24.42
C GLU A 426 -0.85 -4.74 23.84
N PHE A 427 -2.16 -4.50 23.95
CA PHE A 427 -2.78 -3.23 23.61
C PHE A 427 -2.67 -2.26 24.79
N ASN A 428 -1.65 -1.40 24.76
CA ASN A 428 -1.37 -0.42 25.80
C ASN A 428 -1.28 1.02 25.24
N PRO A 429 -2.41 1.74 25.15
CA PRO A 429 -2.46 3.15 24.74
C PRO A 429 -1.61 4.11 25.59
N GLU A 430 -1.35 3.84 26.88
CA GLU A 430 -0.58 4.76 27.76
C GLU A 430 0.79 5.10 27.18
N ARG A 431 1.34 4.16 26.41
CA ARG A 431 2.61 4.30 25.71
C ARG A 431 2.69 5.54 24.82
N PHE A 432 1.56 6.00 24.29
CA PHE A 432 1.47 7.10 23.34
C PHE A 432 0.98 8.42 23.95
N PHE A 433 0.83 8.54 25.28
CA PHE A 433 0.38 9.79 25.92
C PHE A 433 1.36 10.96 25.70
N GLU A 434 2.65 10.68 25.75
CA GLU A 434 3.70 11.66 25.45
C GLU A 434 4.10 11.66 23.96
N GLY A 435 3.28 11.02 23.12
CA GLY A 435 3.49 10.91 21.68
C GLY A 435 4.40 9.76 21.24
N SER A 436 4.55 9.62 19.93
CA SER A 436 5.25 8.47 19.33
C SER A 436 6.75 8.45 19.61
N VAL A 437 7.39 9.61 19.82
CA VAL A 437 8.83 9.71 20.13
C VAL A 437 9.12 9.13 21.51
N ALA A 438 8.29 9.44 22.51
CA ALA A 438 8.40 8.86 23.85
C ALA A 438 8.12 7.35 23.80
N ALA A 439 7.07 6.93 23.07
CA ALA A 439 6.70 5.53 22.88
C ALA A 439 7.83 4.64 22.33
N THR A 440 8.77 5.23 21.59
CA THR A 440 9.89 4.55 20.95
C THR A 440 11.25 4.90 21.56
N LYS A 441 11.28 5.50 22.75
CA LYS A 441 12.52 5.89 23.46
C LYS A 441 13.43 6.78 22.59
N GLY A 442 12.85 7.68 21.81
CA GLY A 442 13.58 8.59 20.90
C GLY A 442 13.97 7.99 19.55
N GLN A 443 13.72 6.70 19.30
CA GLN A 443 14.10 6.03 18.05
C GLN A 443 13.03 6.20 16.96
N LEU A 444 13.42 6.19 15.68
CA LEU A 444 12.46 6.14 14.57
C LEU A 444 11.95 4.71 14.34
N ALA A 445 11.04 4.26 15.20
CA ALA A 445 10.46 2.91 15.11
C ALA A 445 8.97 2.91 14.77
N PHE A 446 8.24 3.98 15.09
CA PHE A 446 6.81 4.10 14.78
C PHE A 446 6.59 4.68 13.37
N ILE A 447 6.69 3.82 12.36
CA ILE A 447 6.55 4.18 10.93
C ILE A 447 5.17 3.88 10.29
N ALA A 448 4.08 3.90 11.07
CA ALA A 448 2.72 3.60 10.55
C ALA A 448 2.28 4.52 9.39
N PHE A 449 2.79 5.75 9.37
CA PHE A 449 2.58 6.72 8.30
C PHE A 449 3.87 7.02 7.51
N SER A 450 4.87 6.12 7.53
CA SER A 450 6.22 6.40 7.01
C SER A 450 6.88 7.59 7.74
N TRP A 451 7.96 8.16 7.19
CA TRP A 451 8.69 9.28 7.78
C TRP A 451 9.24 10.25 6.72
N GLY A 452 9.55 11.47 7.16
CA GLY A 452 10.25 12.48 6.38
C GLY A 452 9.47 12.94 5.15
N SER A 453 10.17 13.24 4.06
CA SER A 453 9.53 13.69 2.83
C SER A 453 8.55 12.66 2.27
N ARG A 454 8.70 11.37 2.56
CA ARG A 454 7.80 10.30 2.11
C ARG A 454 6.76 9.90 3.17
N ALA A 455 6.55 10.72 4.21
CA ALA A 455 5.45 10.54 5.13
C ALA A 455 4.09 10.59 4.39
N CYS A 456 3.10 9.88 4.92
CA CYS A 456 1.77 9.81 4.35
C CYS A 456 1.13 11.20 4.30
N PRO A 457 0.82 11.74 3.12
CA PRO A 457 0.22 13.07 3.02
C PRO A 457 -1.22 13.10 3.56
N GLY A 458 -1.89 11.94 3.63
CA GLY A 458 -3.25 11.79 4.16
C GLY A 458 -3.32 11.56 5.68
N GLN A 459 -2.20 11.62 6.42
CA GLN A 459 -2.19 11.30 7.85
C GLN A 459 -3.18 12.16 8.65
N VAL A 460 -3.16 13.47 8.44
CA VAL A 460 -4.03 14.40 9.18
C VAL A 460 -5.51 14.16 8.83
N PHE A 461 -5.81 13.94 7.55
CA PHE A 461 -7.16 13.59 7.08
C PHE A 461 -7.66 12.30 7.76
N ALA A 462 -6.88 11.22 7.67
CA ALA A 462 -7.24 9.91 8.22
C ALA A 462 -7.46 9.97 9.74
N LEU A 463 -6.52 10.55 10.49
CA LEU A 463 -6.64 10.64 11.94
C LEU A 463 -7.79 11.55 12.36
N THR A 464 -8.06 12.65 11.66
CA THR A 464 -9.18 13.55 12.00
C THR A 464 -10.52 12.85 11.84
N GLN A 465 -10.74 12.21 10.69
CA GLN A 465 -11.96 11.47 10.41
C GLN A 465 -12.18 10.33 11.41
N VAL A 466 -11.15 9.51 11.65
CA VAL A 466 -11.26 8.34 12.54
C VAL A 466 -11.50 8.77 13.98
N LYS A 467 -10.84 9.84 14.46
CA LYS A 467 -11.08 10.39 15.80
C LYS A 467 -12.53 10.83 15.97
N LEU A 468 -13.07 11.59 15.01
CA LEU A 468 -14.46 12.04 15.06
C LEU A 468 -15.42 10.84 15.08
N GLY A 469 -15.27 9.92 14.14
CA GLY A 469 -16.14 8.75 14.04
C GLY A 469 -16.11 7.86 15.27
N LEU A 470 -14.92 7.58 15.79
CA LEU A 470 -14.76 6.77 16.98
C LEU A 470 -15.35 7.46 18.22
N ALA A 471 -15.13 8.78 18.38
CA ALA A 471 -15.74 9.56 19.45
C ALA A 471 -17.27 9.51 19.40
N MET A 472 -17.87 9.69 18.21
CA MET A 472 -19.33 9.61 18.03
C MET A 472 -19.88 8.22 18.36
N ILE A 473 -19.17 7.15 17.96
CA ILE A 473 -19.55 5.77 18.30
C ILE A 473 -19.55 5.58 19.82
N LEU A 474 -18.46 5.95 20.50
CA LEU A 474 -18.29 5.78 21.96
C LEU A 474 -19.19 6.69 22.81
N GLN A 475 -19.76 7.74 22.23
CA GLN A 475 -20.77 8.58 22.89
C GLN A 475 -22.17 7.93 22.90
N HIS A 476 -22.42 6.98 22.00
CA HIS A 476 -23.75 6.38 21.80
C HIS A 476 -23.80 4.88 22.07
N PHE A 477 -22.66 4.19 21.97
CA PHE A 477 -22.56 2.75 22.11
C PHE A 477 -21.34 2.36 22.95
N SER A 478 -21.50 1.29 23.71
CA SER A 478 -20.38 0.43 24.12
C SER A 478 -20.39 -0.80 23.21
N PHE A 479 -19.29 -1.53 23.12
CA PHE A 479 -19.25 -2.71 22.26
C PHE A 479 -18.30 -3.78 22.77
N GLU A 480 -18.58 -5.04 22.44
CA GLU A 480 -17.76 -6.19 22.84
C GLU A 480 -17.50 -7.11 21.64
N LEU A 481 -16.44 -7.90 21.75
CA LEU A 481 -16.06 -8.83 20.69
C LEU A 481 -17.11 -9.94 20.62
N SER A 482 -17.63 -10.21 19.42
CA SER A 482 -18.61 -11.30 19.28
C SER A 482 -17.97 -12.66 19.59
N PRO A 483 -18.69 -13.59 20.24
CA PRO A 483 -18.27 -15.00 20.33
C PRO A 483 -18.02 -15.66 18.98
N SER A 484 -18.60 -15.13 17.90
CA SER A 484 -18.38 -15.62 16.52
C SER A 484 -17.05 -15.16 15.91
N TYR A 485 -16.35 -14.21 16.55
CA TYR A 485 -15.12 -13.62 16.04
C TYR A 485 -13.99 -14.63 15.93
N LYS A 486 -13.39 -14.69 14.74
CA LYS A 486 -12.20 -15.50 14.46
C LYS A 486 -11.06 -14.58 14.08
N HIS A 487 -10.05 -14.46 14.94
CA HIS A 487 -8.91 -13.62 14.66
C HIS A 487 -8.03 -14.24 13.56
N GLY A 488 -7.87 -13.53 12.46
CA GLY A 488 -7.01 -13.98 11.36
C GLY A 488 -6.54 -12.83 10.48
N PRO A 489 -5.60 -11.99 10.92
CA PRO A 489 -5.01 -10.95 10.07
C PRO A 489 -4.37 -11.56 8.82
N LYS A 490 -4.59 -10.95 7.66
CA LYS A 490 -4.09 -11.42 6.37
C LYS A 490 -3.70 -10.24 5.51
N VAL A 491 -2.60 -10.37 4.76
CA VAL A 491 -2.20 -9.37 3.76
C VAL A 491 -2.78 -9.76 2.41
N ILE A 492 -3.61 -8.90 1.85
CA ILE A 492 -3.98 -8.95 0.42
C ILE A 492 -3.18 -7.87 -0.29
N PHE A 493 -3.48 -6.62 0.06
CA PHE A 493 -2.68 -5.44 -0.24
C PHE A 493 -2.38 -4.70 1.06
N ALA A 494 -3.43 -4.52 1.88
CA ALA A 494 -3.35 -4.06 3.25
C ALA A 494 -3.62 -5.22 4.23
N LEU A 495 -3.43 -4.97 5.53
CA LEU A 495 -3.67 -5.91 6.62
C LEU A 495 -5.18 -5.99 6.96
N THR A 496 -5.86 -7.05 6.52
CA THR A 496 -7.31 -7.24 6.65
C THR A 496 -7.68 -8.41 7.57
N PRO A 497 -8.90 -8.42 8.16
CA PRO A 497 -9.39 -9.58 8.89
C PRO A 497 -9.93 -10.65 7.91
N GLN A 498 -9.28 -11.82 7.84
CA GLN A 498 -9.65 -12.90 6.92
C GLN A 498 -11.09 -13.40 7.10
N TYR A 499 -11.59 -13.41 8.33
CA TYR A 499 -12.90 -13.98 8.70
C TYR A 499 -13.93 -12.90 9.02
N GLY A 500 -13.70 -11.64 8.62
CA GLY A 500 -14.49 -10.50 9.08
C GLY A 500 -14.18 -10.10 10.53
N ALA A 501 -14.90 -9.10 11.02
CA ALA A 501 -14.77 -8.59 12.38
C ALA A 501 -16.14 -8.38 13.03
N PRO A 502 -16.87 -9.46 13.38
CA PRO A 502 -18.13 -9.35 14.11
C PRO A 502 -17.92 -8.75 15.52
N ILE A 503 -18.64 -7.67 15.79
CA ILE A 503 -18.66 -6.94 17.07
C ILE A 503 -20.12 -6.73 17.47
N ILE A 504 -20.41 -6.86 18.77
CA ILE A 504 -21.73 -6.60 19.35
C ILE A 504 -21.75 -5.18 19.89
N TYR A 505 -22.61 -4.33 19.33
CA TYR A 505 -22.83 -2.96 19.80
C TYR A 505 -24.00 -2.92 20.78
N HIS A 506 -23.79 -2.30 21.93
CA HIS A 506 -24.77 -2.09 23.00
C HIS A 506 -25.11 -0.61 23.09
N ARG A 507 -26.39 -0.26 22.94
CA ARG A 507 -26.82 1.13 23.04
C ARG A 507 -26.65 1.64 24.47
N LEU A 508 -25.96 2.77 24.62
CA LEU A 508 -25.85 3.43 25.92
C LEU A 508 -27.20 4.01 26.31
N LYS A 509 -27.65 3.68 27.53
CA LYS A 509 -28.77 4.37 28.18
C LYS A 509 -28.24 5.73 28.62
N LYS A 510 -28.76 6.80 28.01
CA LYS A 510 -28.48 8.16 28.46
C LYS A 510 -29.39 8.53 29.62
#